data_AF-A0A929G5A1-F1
#
_entry.id   AF-A0A929G5A1-F1
#
_cell.length_a   1.000
_cell.length_b   1.000
_cell.length_c   1.000
_cell.angle_alpha   90.00
_cell.angle_beta   90.00
_cell.angle_gamma   90.00
#
_symmetry.space_group_name_H-M   'P 1'
#
loop_
_entity.id
_entity.type
_entity.pdbx_description
1 polymer ?
#
loop_
_entity_poly.entity_id
_entity_poly.type
_entity_poly.pdbx_seq_one_letter_code
_entity_poly.pdbx_strand_id
1 'polypeptide(L)'
;MGEPEKDRPRRLPTRWQSILILTRLDLGALWRSWLCRGFFLVSTLLTMLTLKGMQSEEAVAAHMLDGVYATYILVWMHVVIFVAGGALTREQDCLNDAILSRGVTRGEYIGSKMLARTAALLFMIVGILLPASFWAIRQDALVRTEHGYLASHSRDTEVMAWEPKQVFAGSSGTLRERRAKMSALVHVGDILGQLDDRELFDTVETRRRAEENARVEVENARRRYKKVENDVIDAEEAVERAKRSVWGAKDLSRRQVADGEADIRISQRDLEDARRRVGEAKDAITAAERASAEAQMLLRDVRERLGHATITSPITGYVIEMLAQEGQQVSRGMHLFTIAPLDEYQLNVPIPDFDEFQRIKKGLTAYVTIEEKEFTGTVDHVSATAEADRWGNKSNRAVVRFSGQGSQGLLGRGADVRIVLPPTDKEENVAGALLDTITGHGVDDTQTRTTSVTPRWMLIGLSKLIGLTCLLIALSLCAAVLFRNALFAILSVTGVWHISNVVFDFVGLPELSYLEVVRTMDKVLGGVANLGDEVRTLAWLFGITALIGFLTVALFIHRDPPK
;
A
#
# COMPACT_ATOMS: atom_id res chain seq x y z
N MET A 1 55.85 -30.20 64.22
CA MET A 1 54.73 -29.57 64.94
C MET A 1 53.83 -28.91 63.91
N GLY A 2 52.79 -29.61 63.47
CA GLY A 2 51.71 -29.03 62.69
C GLY A 2 50.45 -29.17 63.54
N GLU A 3 49.87 -28.05 63.95
CA GLU A 3 48.61 -28.05 64.70
C GLU A 3 47.47 -28.61 63.82
N PRO A 4 46.57 -29.43 64.37
CA PRO A 4 45.36 -29.83 63.66
C PRO A 4 44.39 -28.64 63.60
N GLU A 5 43.93 -28.35 62.37
CA GLU A 5 42.93 -27.32 62.10
C GLU A 5 41.66 -27.60 62.91
N LYS A 6 41.39 -26.70 63.85
CA LYS A 6 40.28 -26.77 64.80
C LYS A 6 38.96 -26.73 64.05
N ASP A 7 38.19 -27.82 64.12
CA ASP A 7 36.83 -27.96 63.62
C ASP A 7 35.99 -26.73 64.00
N ARG A 8 35.69 -25.87 63.01
CA ARG A 8 34.68 -24.82 63.21
C ARG A 8 33.33 -25.53 63.33
N PRO A 9 32.51 -25.24 64.35
CA PRO A 9 31.17 -25.82 64.43
C PRO A 9 30.41 -25.43 63.15
N ARG A 10 30.07 -26.42 62.31
CA ARG A 10 29.19 -26.22 61.15
C ARG A 10 27.86 -25.73 61.70
N ARG A 11 27.61 -24.42 61.62
CA ARG A 11 26.32 -23.83 61.99
C ARG A 11 25.24 -24.54 61.18
N LEU A 12 24.24 -25.09 61.85
CA LEU A 12 23.08 -25.67 61.18
C LEU A 12 22.46 -24.59 60.29
N PRO A 13 22.12 -24.90 59.03
CA PRO A 13 21.49 -23.94 58.14
C PRO A 13 20.19 -23.42 58.75
N THR A 14 19.92 -22.13 58.55
CA THR A 14 18.61 -21.56 58.88
C THR A 14 17.52 -22.20 58.01
N ARG A 15 16.26 -22.16 58.45
CA ARG A 15 15.14 -22.76 57.71
C ARG A 15 15.09 -22.36 56.22
N TRP A 16 15.35 -21.08 55.94
CA TRP A 16 15.43 -20.56 54.57
C TRP A 16 16.64 -21.15 53.82
N GLN A 17 17.83 -21.20 54.44
CA GLN A 17 19.00 -21.80 53.79
C GLN A 17 18.77 -23.28 53.44
N SER A 18 18.09 -24.05 54.29
CA SER A 18 17.72 -25.44 54.00
C SER A 18 16.80 -25.55 52.78
N ILE A 19 15.79 -24.69 52.68
CA ILE A 19 14.89 -24.63 51.51
C ILE A 19 15.68 -24.33 50.23
N LEU A 20 16.55 -23.32 50.24
CA LEU A 20 17.34 -22.95 49.05
C LEU A 20 18.29 -24.07 48.60
N ILE A 21 18.93 -24.76 49.53
CA ILE A 21 19.83 -25.87 49.22
C ILE A 21 19.06 -27.00 48.54
N LEU A 22 17.92 -27.41 49.10
CA LEU A 22 17.05 -28.45 48.55
C LEU A 22 16.48 -28.03 47.19
N THR A 23 16.04 -26.78 47.05
CA THR A 23 15.57 -26.24 45.78
C THR A 23 16.67 -26.32 44.72
N ARG A 24 17.89 -25.91 45.03
CA ARG A 24 19.01 -25.93 44.07
C ARG A 24 19.33 -27.36 43.60
N LEU A 25 19.28 -28.33 44.50
CA LEU A 25 19.49 -29.74 44.18
C LEU A 25 18.40 -30.27 43.26
N ASP A 26 17.14 -30.01 43.60
CA ASP A 26 15.98 -30.46 42.84
C ASP A 26 15.89 -29.76 41.46
N LEU A 27 16.24 -28.48 41.39
CA LEU A 27 16.37 -27.73 40.13
C LEU A 27 17.46 -28.33 39.23
N GLY A 28 18.60 -28.72 39.81
CA GLY A 28 19.66 -29.42 39.10
C GLY A 28 19.24 -30.82 38.61
N ALA A 29 18.36 -31.51 39.33
CA ALA A 29 17.77 -32.77 38.90
C ALA A 29 16.79 -32.57 37.73
N LEU A 30 15.89 -31.59 37.83
CA LEU A 30 14.99 -31.20 36.75
C LEU A 30 15.74 -30.82 35.48
N TRP A 31 16.79 -30.00 35.59
CA TRP A 31 17.57 -29.57 34.43
C TRP A 31 18.35 -30.70 33.75
N ARG A 32 18.64 -31.79 34.47
CA ARG A 32 19.24 -33.01 33.90
C ARG A 32 18.21 -34.00 33.36
N SER A 33 16.93 -33.82 33.70
CA SER A 33 15.85 -34.68 33.24
C SER A 33 15.68 -34.56 31.72
N TRP A 34 15.65 -35.72 31.06
CA TRP A 34 15.39 -35.81 29.62
C TRP A 34 14.02 -35.22 29.26
N LEU A 35 13.03 -35.37 30.14
CA LEU A 35 11.70 -34.82 29.96
C LEU A 35 11.71 -33.29 29.91
N CYS A 36 12.39 -32.64 30.85
CA CYS A 36 12.47 -31.17 30.93
C CYS A 36 13.24 -30.58 29.74
N ARG A 37 14.34 -31.21 29.34
CA ARG A 37 15.12 -30.79 28.17
C ARG A 37 14.37 -31.01 26.86
N GLY A 38 13.75 -32.18 26.70
CA GLY A 38 12.93 -32.52 25.55
C GLY A 38 11.75 -31.56 25.41
N PHE A 39 11.05 -31.28 26.51
CA PHE A 39 10.00 -30.27 26.56
C PHE A 39 10.48 -28.90 26.10
N PHE A 40 11.58 -28.40 26.68
CA PHE A 40 12.10 -27.07 26.32
C PHE A 40 12.50 -26.99 24.84
N LEU A 41 13.17 -28.01 24.31
CA LEU A 41 13.58 -28.06 22.90
C LEU A 41 12.38 -28.16 21.95
N VAL A 42 11.46 -29.09 22.18
CA VAL A 42 10.28 -29.29 21.31
C VAL A 42 9.37 -28.07 21.36
N SER A 43 9.16 -27.48 22.54
CA SER A 43 8.34 -26.29 22.68
C SER A 43 8.96 -25.07 22.01
N THR A 44 10.28 -24.88 22.11
CA THR A 44 11.00 -23.82 21.37
C THR A 44 10.85 -24.01 19.86
N LEU A 45 11.06 -25.24 19.36
CA LEU A 45 10.94 -25.57 17.93
C LEU A 45 9.51 -25.33 17.42
N LEU A 46 8.50 -25.80 18.15
CA LEU A 46 7.10 -25.65 17.75
C LEU A 46 6.66 -24.17 17.79
N THR A 47 7.11 -23.41 18.79
CA THR A 47 6.86 -21.96 18.88
C THR A 47 7.52 -21.24 17.69
N MET A 48 8.73 -21.62 17.31
CA MET A 48 9.41 -21.03 16.15
C MET A 48 8.72 -21.38 14.83
N LEU A 49 8.27 -22.63 14.66
CA LEU A 49 7.57 -23.08 13.46
C LEU A 49 6.21 -22.40 13.31
N THR A 50 5.43 -22.30 14.39
CA THR A 50 4.12 -21.62 14.39
C THR A 50 4.27 -20.14 14.07
N LEU A 51 5.19 -19.44 14.74
CA LEU A 51 5.48 -18.04 14.46
C LEU A 51 5.96 -17.81 13.01
N LYS A 52 6.83 -18.67 12.48
CA LYS A 52 7.33 -18.54 11.11
C LYS A 52 6.24 -18.84 10.06
N GLY A 53 5.37 -19.81 10.33
CA GLY A 53 4.20 -20.09 9.49
C GLY A 53 3.28 -18.89 9.44
N MET A 54 2.91 -18.34 10.61
CA MET A 54 2.06 -17.15 10.70
C MET A 54 2.72 -15.89 10.13
N GLN A 55 4.06 -15.78 10.18
CA GLN A 55 4.80 -14.69 9.54
C GLN A 55 4.66 -14.74 8.01
N SER A 56 4.68 -15.94 7.41
CA SER A 56 4.50 -16.10 5.97
C SER A 56 3.10 -15.72 5.50
N GLU A 57 2.13 -15.72 6.42
CA GLU A 57 0.75 -15.31 6.17
C GLU A 57 0.48 -13.85 6.53
N GLU A 58 1.52 -13.07 6.89
CA GLU A 58 1.41 -11.67 7.34
C GLU A 58 0.49 -11.47 8.55
N ALA A 59 0.39 -12.48 9.42
CA ALA A 59 -0.48 -12.42 10.60
C ALA A 59 -0.04 -11.33 11.59
N VAL A 60 -1.01 -10.64 12.18
CA VAL A 60 -0.79 -9.61 13.19
C VAL A 60 -0.26 -10.22 14.48
N ALA A 61 0.53 -9.46 15.25
CA ALA A 61 1.11 -9.90 16.52
C ALA A 61 0.07 -10.52 17.48
N ALA A 62 -1.17 -10.00 17.53
CA ALA A 62 -2.21 -10.53 18.41
C ALA A 62 -2.58 -11.97 18.03
N HIS A 63 -2.80 -12.23 16.74
CA HIS A 63 -3.09 -13.56 16.22
C HIS A 63 -1.88 -14.51 16.36
N MET A 64 -0.67 -14.01 16.09
CA MET A 64 0.56 -14.77 16.27
C MET A 64 0.73 -15.24 17.71
N LEU A 65 0.47 -14.36 18.68
CA LEU A 65 0.64 -14.67 20.09
C LEU A 65 -0.51 -15.46 20.68
N ASP A 66 -1.74 -15.22 20.21
CA ASP A 66 -2.90 -16.03 20.55
C ASP A 66 -2.65 -17.51 20.20
N GLY A 67 -2.27 -17.82 18.96
CA GLY A 67 -1.98 -19.19 18.54
C GLY A 67 -0.87 -19.86 19.37
N VAL A 68 0.20 -19.12 19.71
CA VAL A 68 1.27 -19.63 20.58
C VAL A 68 0.75 -19.86 22.00
N TYR A 69 0.05 -18.90 22.60
CA TYR A 69 -0.42 -18.97 23.98
C TYR A 69 -1.50 -20.04 24.15
N ALA A 70 -2.41 -20.16 23.19
CA ALA A 70 -3.42 -21.23 23.14
C ALA A 70 -2.76 -22.62 23.13
N THR A 71 -1.71 -22.82 22.33
CA THR A 71 -0.95 -24.08 22.31
C THR A 71 -0.34 -24.39 23.69
N TYR A 72 0.13 -23.37 24.41
CA TYR A 72 0.63 -23.55 25.77
C TYR A 72 -0.43 -23.94 26.78
N ILE A 73 -1.62 -23.34 26.69
CA ILE A 73 -2.73 -23.67 27.57
C ILE A 73 -3.25 -25.09 27.27
N LEU A 74 -3.50 -25.41 26.01
CA LEU A 74 -4.15 -26.66 25.61
C LEU A 74 -3.23 -27.88 25.73
N VAL A 75 -1.98 -27.75 25.26
CA VAL A 75 -1.05 -28.89 25.16
C VAL A 75 -0.07 -28.87 26.31
N TRP A 76 0.64 -27.76 26.52
CA TRP A 76 1.80 -27.74 27.40
C TRP A 76 1.46 -27.76 28.90
N MET A 77 0.25 -27.38 29.30
CA MET A 77 -0.21 -27.54 30.69
C MET A 77 -0.22 -28.99 31.18
N HIS A 78 -0.40 -29.98 30.29
CA HIS A 78 -0.27 -31.39 30.65
C HIS A 78 1.15 -31.77 31.09
N VAL A 79 2.17 -31.14 30.49
CA VAL A 79 3.57 -31.34 30.89
C VAL A 79 3.85 -30.69 32.24
N VAL A 80 3.26 -29.51 32.50
CA VAL A 80 3.32 -28.87 33.83
C VAL A 80 2.76 -29.80 34.90
N ILE A 81 1.59 -30.39 34.66
CA ILE A 81 0.95 -31.36 35.57
C ILE A 81 1.86 -32.57 35.79
N PHE A 82 2.44 -33.13 34.72
CA PHE A 82 3.32 -34.29 34.81
C PHE A 82 4.61 -34.02 35.61
N VAL A 83 5.27 -32.88 35.35
CA VAL A 83 6.51 -32.49 36.05
C VAL A 83 6.25 -32.18 37.53
N ALA A 84 5.11 -31.56 37.85
CA ALA A 84 4.71 -31.25 39.22
C ALA A 84 4.27 -32.52 39.98
N GLY A 85 3.43 -33.37 39.39
CA GLY A 85 2.91 -34.59 40.01
C GLY A 85 3.99 -35.66 40.28
N GLY A 86 5.06 -35.68 39.50
CA GLY A 86 6.21 -36.57 39.69
C GLY A 86 7.18 -36.18 40.81
N ALA A 87 6.90 -35.15 41.60
CA ALA A 87 7.85 -34.59 42.56
C ALA A 87 8.13 -35.43 43.81
N LEU A 88 7.19 -36.30 44.23
CA LEU A 88 7.23 -36.98 45.54
C LEU A 88 7.56 -38.49 45.47
N THR A 89 7.52 -39.13 44.30
CA THR A 89 7.52 -40.60 44.21
C THR A 89 8.87 -41.30 44.34
N ARG A 90 9.98 -40.61 44.09
CA ARG A 90 11.32 -41.24 44.11
C ARG A 90 12.08 -41.09 45.44
N GLU A 91 11.55 -40.30 46.36
CA GLU A 91 12.28 -39.85 47.56
C GLU A 91 11.57 -40.21 48.87
N GLN A 92 10.42 -40.88 48.83
CA GLN A 92 9.62 -41.21 50.04
C GLN A 92 10.42 -41.98 51.11
N ASP A 93 11.27 -42.92 50.70
CA ASP A 93 12.06 -43.73 51.63
C ASP A 93 13.20 -42.91 52.27
N CYS A 94 13.92 -42.14 51.45
CA CYS A 94 14.98 -41.24 51.92
C CYS A 94 14.43 -40.08 52.77
N LEU A 95 13.22 -39.62 52.48
CA LEU A 95 12.54 -38.55 53.20
C LEU A 95 12.15 -39.00 54.60
N ASN A 96 11.64 -40.23 54.74
CA ASN A 96 11.33 -40.79 56.06
C ASN A 96 12.59 -40.85 56.93
N ASP A 97 13.74 -41.26 56.37
CA ASP A 97 15.01 -41.35 57.10
C ASP A 97 15.61 -39.96 57.44
N ALA A 98 15.54 -39.00 56.51
CA ALA A 98 15.98 -37.61 56.71
C ALA A 98 15.14 -36.84 57.75
N ILE A 99 13.83 -37.15 57.83
CA ILE A 99 12.93 -36.58 58.83
C ILE A 99 13.18 -37.19 60.21
N LEU A 100 13.38 -38.52 60.27
CA LEU A 100 13.67 -39.23 61.52
C LEU A 100 15.01 -38.78 62.14
N SER A 101 16.00 -38.45 61.30
CA SER A 101 17.30 -37.92 61.73
C SER A 101 17.29 -36.41 62.08
N ARG A 102 16.12 -35.74 62.04
CA ARG A 102 15.94 -34.28 62.28
C ARG A 102 16.79 -33.37 61.39
N GLY A 103 17.25 -33.86 60.24
CA GLY A 103 18.08 -33.07 59.32
C GLY A 103 17.31 -32.03 58.52
N VAL A 104 16.03 -32.28 58.21
CA VAL A 104 15.14 -31.41 57.42
C VAL A 104 13.71 -31.53 57.92
N THR A 105 12.98 -30.42 58.03
CA THR A 105 11.56 -30.45 58.35
C THR A 105 10.69 -30.72 57.12
N ARG A 106 9.53 -31.36 57.32
CA ARG A 106 8.53 -31.61 56.28
C ARG A 106 8.10 -30.36 55.50
N GLY A 107 7.94 -29.24 56.21
CA GLY A 107 7.60 -27.96 55.61
C GLY A 107 8.73 -27.40 54.73
N GLU A 108 9.99 -27.54 55.14
CA GLU A 108 11.15 -27.13 54.32
C GLU A 108 11.27 -27.99 53.06
N TYR A 109 11.02 -29.29 53.16
CA TYR A 109 11.04 -30.20 52.01
C TYR A 109 9.98 -29.84 50.97
N ILE A 110 8.71 -29.72 51.36
CA ILE A 110 7.65 -29.36 50.40
C ILE A 110 7.80 -27.93 49.90
N GLY A 111 8.16 -26.98 50.77
CA GLY A 111 8.45 -25.62 50.36
C GLY A 111 9.55 -25.58 49.29
N SER A 112 10.59 -26.40 49.43
CA SER A 112 11.67 -26.50 48.43
C SER A 112 11.22 -27.12 47.11
N LYS A 113 10.35 -28.15 47.12
CA LYS A 113 9.80 -28.78 45.91
C LYS A 113 8.85 -27.83 45.18
N MET A 114 7.97 -27.14 45.90
CA MET A 114 7.10 -26.10 45.34
C MET A 114 7.96 -25.02 44.66
N LEU A 115 8.94 -24.46 45.37
CA LEU A 115 9.80 -23.41 44.85
C LEU A 115 10.61 -23.89 43.64
N ALA A 116 11.15 -25.11 43.67
CA ALA A 116 11.92 -25.67 42.56
C ALA A 116 11.07 -25.90 41.30
N ARG A 117 9.86 -26.45 41.44
CA ARG A 117 8.94 -26.70 40.31
C ARG A 117 8.44 -25.39 39.71
N THR A 118 8.04 -24.43 40.56
CA THR A 118 7.64 -23.10 40.11
C THR A 118 8.79 -22.39 39.40
N ALA A 119 9.99 -22.35 39.99
CA ALA A 119 11.14 -21.70 39.35
C ALA A 119 11.53 -22.36 38.01
N ALA A 120 11.55 -23.69 37.94
CA ALA A 120 11.91 -24.40 36.71
C ALA A 120 10.92 -24.17 35.56
N LEU A 121 9.61 -24.27 35.85
CA LEU A 121 8.57 -24.15 34.85
C LEU A 121 8.37 -22.70 34.42
N LEU A 122 8.46 -21.73 35.34
CA LEU A 122 8.48 -20.31 34.97
C LEU A 122 9.68 -19.98 34.10
N PHE A 123 10.87 -20.49 34.43
CA PHE A 123 12.05 -20.28 33.59
C PHE A 123 11.85 -20.82 32.18
N MET A 124 11.28 -22.03 32.02
CA MET A 124 11.02 -22.61 30.70
C MET A 124 9.97 -21.83 29.92
N ILE A 125 8.84 -21.51 30.54
CA ILE A 125 7.72 -20.82 29.88
C ILE A 125 8.10 -19.39 29.53
N VAL A 126 8.64 -18.61 30.48
CA VAL A 126 9.08 -17.23 30.23
C VAL A 126 10.26 -17.19 29.26
N GLY A 127 11.19 -18.14 29.37
CA GLY A 127 12.35 -18.25 28.49
C GLY A 127 11.99 -18.50 27.02
N ILE A 128 10.82 -19.06 26.72
CA ILE A 128 10.35 -19.26 25.35
C ILE A 128 9.38 -18.15 24.94
N LEU A 129 8.36 -17.88 25.77
CA LEU A 129 7.27 -16.98 25.41
C LEU A 129 7.68 -15.52 25.40
N LEU A 130 8.54 -15.06 26.31
CA LEU A 130 8.93 -13.65 26.35
C LEU A 130 9.74 -13.26 25.10
N PRO A 131 10.78 -14.01 24.69
CA PRO A 131 11.46 -13.75 23.42
C PRO A 131 10.54 -13.89 22.20
N ALA A 132 9.68 -14.92 22.17
CA ALA A 132 8.70 -15.13 21.11
C ALA A 132 7.73 -13.93 20.98
N SER A 133 7.27 -13.41 22.12
CA SER A 133 6.36 -12.26 22.17
C SER A 133 7.02 -10.98 21.70
N PHE A 134 8.25 -10.70 22.17
CA PHE A 134 8.99 -9.53 21.73
C PHE A 134 9.32 -9.60 20.22
N TRP A 135 9.66 -10.79 19.73
CA TRP A 135 9.91 -11.01 18.31
C TRP A 135 8.65 -10.77 17.47
N ALA A 136 7.49 -11.31 17.88
CA ALA A 136 6.22 -11.12 17.16
C ALA A 136 5.81 -9.64 17.11
N ILE A 137 5.90 -8.92 18.24
CA ILE A 137 5.59 -7.48 18.31
C ILE A 137 6.53 -6.67 17.41
N ARG A 138 7.83 -6.99 17.43
CA ARG A 138 8.80 -6.31 16.58
C ARG A 138 8.54 -6.57 15.10
N GLN A 139 8.17 -7.79 14.73
CA GLN A 139 7.90 -8.15 13.35
C GLN A 139 6.63 -7.45 12.83
N ASP A 140 5.57 -7.39 13.62
CA ASP A 140 4.33 -6.67 13.31
C ASP A 140 4.58 -5.17 13.11
N ALA A 141 5.42 -4.56 13.97
CA ALA A 141 5.82 -3.16 13.84
C ALA A 141 6.62 -2.85 12.56
N LEU A 142 7.26 -3.84 11.93
CA LEU A 142 7.94 -3.66 10.65
C LEU A 142 6.99 -3.72 9.45
N VAL A 143 5.85 -4.41 9.61
CA VAL A 143 4.86 -4.65 8.54
C VAL A 143 3.73 -3.63 8.60
N ARG A 144 3.50 -2.93 9.72
CA ARG A 144 2.33 -2.07 9.90
C ARG A 144 2.66 -0.63 10.34
N THR A 145 1.87 0.33 9.86
CA THR A 145 1.84 1.72 10.37
C THR A 145 0.48 2.03 11.00
N GLU A 146 0.34 3.21 11.63
CA GLU A 146 -0.93 3.69 12.18
C GLU A 146 -2.10 3.67 11.18
N HIS A 147 -1.84 3.59 9.87
CA HIS A 147 -2.84 3.73 8.80
C HIS A 147 -3.09 2.43 8.01
N GLY A 148 -2.41 1.32 8.33
CA GLY A 148 -2.65 0.03 7.66
C GLY A 148 -1.40 -0.83 7.46
N TYR A 149 -1.55 -1.89 6.65
CA TYR A 149 -0.50 -2.86 6.32
C TYR A 149 0.41 -2.30 5.22
N LEU A 150 1.72 -2.37 5.39
CA LEU A 150 2.71 -2.07 4.37
C LEU A 150 3.05 -3.40 3.67
N ALA A 151 2.61 -3.60 2.43
CA ALA A 151 2.91 -4.87 1.74
C ALA A 151 3.79 -4.68 0.49
N SER A 152 3.66 -3.60 -0.27
CA SER A 152 4.54 -3.40 -1.43
C SER A 152 5.75 -2.53 -1.05
N HIS A 153 6.93 -3.15 -0.94
CA HIS A 153 8.22 -2.48 -0.78
C HIS A 153 9.02 -2.58 -2.08
N SER A 154 8.89 -1.60 -2.97
CA SER A 154 9.77 -1.54 -4.12
C SER A 154 11.00 -0.71 -3.79
N ARG A 155 12.19 -1.28 -4.07
CA ARG A 155 13.47 -0.62 -3.85
C ARG A 155 13.95 0.04 -5.12
N ASP A 156 14.62 1.16 -4.97
CA ASP A 156 15.36 1.84 -6.05
C ASP A 156 14.47 2.17 -7.27
N THR A 157 13.23 2.62 -7.01
CA THR A 157 12.35 3.09 -8.07
C THR A 157 12.77 4.49 -8.51
N GLU A 158 12.95 4.69 -9.82
CA GLU A 158 13.36 5.99 -10.36
C GLU A 158 12.25 7.04 -10.20
N VAL A 159 12.61 8.18 -9.62
CA VAL A 159 11.73 9.34 -9.51
C VAL A 159 11.67 10.08 -10.85
N MET A 160 10.47 10.17 -11.42
CA MET A 160 10.20 10.88 -12.67
C MET A 160 9.36 12.12 -12.42
N ALA A 161 9.40 13.07 -13.36
CA ALA A 161 8.54 14.24 -13.31
C ALA A 161 7.09 13.85 -13.60
N TRP A 162 6.14 14.55 -12.99
CA TRP A 162 4.73 14.40 -13.32
C TRP A 162 4.45 14.98 -14.72
N GLU A 163 3.97 14.15 -15.64
CA GLU A 163 3.54 14.53 -17.00
C GLU A 163 4.53 15.46 -17.79
N PRO A 164 5.75 14.99 -18.08
CA PRO A 164 6.69 15.76 -18.91
C PRO A 164 6.12 15.93 -20.33
N LYS A 165 6.25 17.14 -20.89
CA LYS A 165 5.88 17.43 -22.28
C LYS A 165 7.11 17.56 -23.16
N GLN A 166 7.10 16.77 -24.23
CA GLN A 166 8.08 16.83 -25.30
C GLN A 166 7.69 17.92 -26.31
N VAL A 167 8.65 18.77 -26.65
CA VAL A 167 8.51 19.87 -27.61
C VAL A 167 9.19 19.45 -28.90
N PHE A 168 8.41 19.42 -29.99
CA PHE A 168 8.85 19.01 -31.31
C PHE A 168 8.98 20.22 -32.26
N ALA A 169 9.86 20.10 -33.26
CA ALA A 169 9.99 21.11 -34.32
C ALA A 169 8.73 21.16 -35.21
N GLY A 170 8.09 22.33 -35.32
CA GLY A 170 6.92 22.53 -36.18
C GLY A 170 7.26 22.76 -37.65
N SER A 171 8.46 23.24 -37.95
CA SER A 171 9.00 23.44 -39.30
C SER A 171 10.46 22.94 -39.40
N SER A 172 10.93 22.71 -40.62
CA SER A 172 12.33 22.34 -40.88
C SER A 172 13.17 23.60 -41.10
N GLY A 173 14.41 23.61 -40.65
CA GLY A 173 15.33 24.73 -40.79
C GLY A 173 16.57 24.58 -39.91
N THR A 174 17.48 25.55 -39.96
CA THR A 174 18.63 25.59 -39.05
C THR A 174 18.26 26.32 -37.77
N LEU A 175 18.58 25.78 -36.59
CA LEU A 175 18.37 26.48 -35.32
C LEU A 175 19.38 27.64 -35.19
N ARG A 176 18.91 28.88 -35.29
CA ARG A 176 19.76 30.07 -35.32
C ARG A 176 20.16 30.54 -33.92
N GLU A 177 19.21 30.55 -33.00
CA GLU A 177 19.41 31.01 -31.61
C GLU A 177 18.67 30.08 -30.66
N ARG A 178 19.31 29.65 -29.57
CA ARG A 178 18.69 28.85 -28.51
C ARG A 178 18.72 29.65 -27.21
N ARG A 179 17.55 30.15 -26.82
CA ARG A 179 17.40 30.99 -25.61
C ARG A 179 17.23 30.16 -24.33
N ALA A 180 16.66 28.96 -24.44
CA ALA A 180 16.51 28.05 -23.32
C ALA A 180 17.86 27.59 -22.78
N LYS A 181 17.98 27.45 -21.46
CA LYS A 181 19.12 26.81 -20.79
C LYS A 181 18.65 25.53 -20.09
N MET A 182 19.54 24.54 -20.01
CA MET A 182 19.27 23.33 -19.24
C MET A 182 18.93 23.70 -17.80
N SER A 183 17.91 23.08 -17.23
CA SER A 183 17.44 23.32 -15.85
C SER A 183 16.93 24.75 -15.58
N ALA A 184 16.68 25.57 -16.61
CA ALA A 184 16.02 26.86 -16.44
C ALA A 184 14.50 26.68 -16.33
N LEU A 185 13.87 27.52 -15.49
CA LEU A 185 12.43 27.67 -15.43
C LEU A 185 11.95 28.46 -16.66
N VAL A 186 10.95 27.93 -17.35
CA VAL A 186 10.28 28.56 -18.50
C VAL A 186 8.78 28.59 -18.24
N HIS A 187 8.11 29.63 -18.72
CA HIS A 187 6.66 29.79 -18.64
C HIS A 187 6.01 29.47 -19.98
N VAL A 188 4.69 29.26 -19.98
CA VAL A 188 3.90 29.09 -21.20
C VAL A 188 4.14 30.27 -22.15
N GLY A 189 4.53 29.98 -23.39
CA GLY A 189 4.80 30.98 -24.42
C GLY A 189 6.23 31.53 -24.45
N ASP A 190 7.07 31.20 -23.46
CA ASP A 190 8.48 31.60 -23.48
C ASP A 190 9.19 30.99 -24.69
N ILE A 191 10.03 31.79 -25.35
CA ILE A 191 10.78 31.37 -26.54
C ILE A 191 11.95 30.49 -26.11
N LEU A 192 11.95 29.25 -26.56
CA LEU A 192 13.01 28.27 -26.30
C LEU A 192 14.12 28.38 -27.34
N GLY A 193 13.76 28.64 -28.59
CA GLY A 193 14.68 28.81 -29.70
C GLY A 193 13.99 29.35 -30.96
N GLN A 194 14.80 29.82 -31.90
CA GLN A 194 14.34 30.38 -33.17
C GLN A 194 15.07 29.70 -34.33
N LEU A 195 14.30 29.19 -35.29
CA LEU A 195 14.80 28.67 -36.56
C LEU A 195 15.13 29.83 -37.50
N ASP A 196 16.01 29.60 -38.48
CA ASP A 196 16.22 30.55 -39.56
C ASP A 196 14.92 30.69 -40.37
N ASP A 197 14.33 31.88 -40.26
CA ASP A 197 13.01 32.22 -40.78
C ASP A 197 13.09 33.04 -42.07
N ARG A 198 14.29 33.37 -42.57
CA ARG A 198 14.49 34.25 -43.74
C ARG A 198 13.76 33.75 -44.98
N GLU A 199 13.95 32.48 -45.32
CA GLU A 199 13.30 31.87 -46.48
C GLU A 199 11.76 31.81 -46.32
N LEU A 200 11.29 31.52 -45.11
CA LEU A 200 9.85 31.52 -44.81
C LEU A 200 9.26 32.92 -44.89
N PHE A 201 9.98 33.94 -44.39
CA PHE A 201 9.56 35.33 -44.46
C PHE A 201 9.46 35.83 -45.91
N ASP A 202 10.48 35.55 -46.73
CA ASP A 202 10.45 35.87 -48.16
C ASP A 202 9.30 35.16 -48.88
N THR A 203 9.02 33.91 -48.51
CA THR A 203 7.87 33.16 -49.03
C THR A 203 6.54 33.78 -48.60
N VAL A 204 6.40 34.26 -47.36
CA VAL A 204 5.20 34.99 -46.91
C VAL A 204 4.98 36.24 -47.75
N GLU A 205 6.03 37.03 -48.00
CA GLU A 205 5.91 38.27 -48.77
C GLU A 205 5.57 38.00 -50.25
N THR A 206 6.14 36.96 -50.87
CA THR A 206 5.76 36.57 -52.24
C THR A 206 4.30 36.10 -52.32
N ARG A 207 3.83 35.30 -51.34
CA ARG A 207 2.43 34.87 -51.27
C ARG A 207 1.46 36.01 -50.97
N ARG A 208 1.88 36.98 -50.16
CA ARG A 208 1.10 38.20 -49.86
C ARG A 208 0.87 39.01 -51.13
N ARG A 209 1.91 39.23 -51.93
CA ARG A 209 1.79 39.92 -53.23
C ARG A 209 0.89 39.15 -54.20
N ALA A 210 0.96 37.81 -54.20
CA ALA A 210 0.08 36.99 -55.03
C ALA A 210 -1.39 37.10 -54.63
N GLU A 211 -1.70 37.14 -53.32
CA GLU A 211 -3.06 37.37 -52.81
C GLU A 211 -3.57 38.76 -53.19
N GLU A 212 -2.72 39.80 -53.06
CA GLU A 212 -3.06 41.16 -53.48
C GLU A 212 -3.37 41.24 -54.99
N ASN A 213 -2.54 40.63 -55.83
CA ASN A 213 -2.77 40.56 -57.28
C ASN A 213 -4.09 39.83 -57.62
N ALA A 214 -4.37 38.71 -56.95
CA ALA A 214 -5.61 37.97 -57.14
C ALA A 214 -6.84 38.78 -56.71
N ARG A 215 -6.70 39.55 -55.62
CA ARG A 215 -7.75 40.44 -55.11
C ARG A 215 -8.03 41.60 -56.07
N VAL A 216 -7.00 42.20 -56.65
CA VAL A 216 -7.15 43.22 -57.71
C VAL A 216 -7.84 42.63 -58.94
N GLU A 217 -7.59 41.36 -59.28
CA GLU A 217 -8.27 40.72 -60.40
C GLU A 217 -9.76 40.44 -60.14
N VAL A 218 -10.13 40.11 -58.90
CA VAL A 218 -11.56 40.07 -58.51
C VAL A 218 -12.21 41.44 -58.69
N GLU A 219 -11.53 42.52 -58.33
CA GLU A 219 -12.04 43.88 -58.53
C GLU A 219 -12.18 44.22 -60.03
N ASN A 220 -11.19 43.84 -60.85
CA ASN A 220 -11.25 43.98 -62.31
C ASN A 220 -12.43 43.22 -62.91
N ALA A 221 -12.65 41.97 -62.50
CA ALA A 221 -13.77 41.14 -62.95
C ALA A 221 -15.12 41.76 -62.55
N ARG A 222 -15.25 42.28 -61.32
CA ARG A 222 -16.45 42.99 -60.84
C ARG A 222 -16.71 44.28 -61.64
N ARG A 223 -15.65 45.03 -61.97
CA ARG A 223 -15.77 46.22 -62.84
C ARG A 223 -16.24 45.86 -64.25
N ARG A 224 -15.73 44.76 -64.82
CA ARG A 224 -16.18 44.24 -66.13
C ARG A 224 -17.64 43.79 -66.08
N TYR A 225 -18.04 43.06 -65.05
CA TYR A 225 -19.43 42.64 -64.85
C TYR A 225 -20.38 43.83 -64.81
N LYS A 226 -20.07 44.88 -64.02
CA LYS A 226 -20.88 46.10 -63.96
C LYS A 226 -21.01 46.80 -65.31
N LYS A 227 -19.96 46.76 -66.14
CA LYS A 227 -20.02 47.30 -67.50
C LYS A 227 -20.98 46.50 -68.38
N VAL A 228 -20.87 45.17 -68.37
CA VAL A 228 -21.73 44.29 -69.17
C VAL A 228 -23.18 44.31 -68.66
N GLU A 229 -23.39 44.52 -67.36
CA GLU A 229 -24.70 44.74 -66.77
C GLU A 229 -25.35 46.01 -67.31
N ASN A 230 -24.60 47.11 -67.42
CA ASN A 230 -25.09 48.32 -68.09
C ASN A 230 -25.40 48.08 -69.58
N ASP A 231 -24.59 47.28 -70.29
CA ASP A 231 -24.87 46.94 -71.70
C ASP A 231 -26.21 46.18 -71.86
N VAL A 232 -26.62 45.39 -70.87
CA VAL A 232 -27.95 44.75 -70.84
C VAL A 232 -29.05 45.80 -70.68
N ILE A 233 -28.88 46.76 -69.78
CA ILE A 233 -29.84 47.86 -69.60
C ILE A 233 -30.03 48.62 -70.92
N ASP A 234 -28.93 48.96 -71.59
CA ASP A 234 -28.97 49.66 -72.88
C ASP A 234 -29.67 48.83 -73.98
N ALA A 235 -29.44 47.50 -74.00
CA ALA A 235 -30.09 46.58 -74.93
C ALA A 235 -31.59 46.39 -74.63
N GLU A 236 -31.99 46.34 -73.36
CA GLU A 236 -33.40 46.30 -72.95
C GLU A 236 -34.12 47.59 -73.37
N GLU A 237 -33.50 48.75 -73.17
CA GLU A 237 -34.03 50.02 -73.64
C GLU A 237 -34.14 50.08 -75.17
N ALA A 238 -33.21 49.48 -75.91
CA ALA A 238 -33.26 49.37 -77.36
C ALA A 238 -34.45 48.52 -77.84
N VAL A 239 -34.69 47.37 -77.20
CA VAL A 239 -35.87 46.52 -77.47
C VAL A 239 -37.16 47.31 -77.21
N GLU A 240 -37.27 48.03 -76.10
CA GLU A 240 -38.45 48.83 -75.77
C GLU A 240 -38.65 50.03 -76.69
N ARG A 241 -37.56 50.62 -77.22
CA ARG A 241 -37.64 51.64 -78.28
C ARG A 241 -38.15 51.05 -79.60
N ALA A 242 -37.65 49.87 -79.99
CA ALA A 242 -38.08 49.17 -81.21
C ALA A 242 -39.55 48.71 -81.13
N LYS A 243 -40.02 48.25 -79.97
CA LYS A 243 -41.45 47.92 -79.77
C LYS A 243 -42.35 49.15 -79.88
N ARG A 244 -41.93 50.29 -79.31
CA ARG A 244 -42.70 51.54 -79.34
C ARG A 244 -42.80 52.14 -80.75
N SER A 245 -41.76 52.03 -81.58
CA SER A 245 -41.80 52.54 -82.96
C SER A 245 -42.83 51.80 -83.83
N VAL A 246 -43.01 50.49 -83.61
CA VAL A 246 -44.04 49.67 -84.29
C VAL A 246 -45.44 49.97 -83.76
N TRP A 247 -45.62 50.12 -82.44
CA TRP A 247 -46.93 50.36 -81.82
C TRP A 247 -47.48 51.79 -82.04
N GLY A 248 -46.61 52.81 -82.06
CA GLY A 248 -47.01 54.22 -82.15
C GLY A 248 -47.50 54.69 -83.51
N ALA A 249 -47.37 53.87 -84.55
CA ALA A 249 -47.62 54.26 -85.94
C ALA A 249 -48.87 53.55 -86.49
N LYS A 250 -50.04 54.17 -86.25
CA LYS A 250 -51.38 53.59 -86.53
C LYS A 250 -51.72 53.34 -88.01
N ASP A 251 -50.96 53.87 -88.97
CA ASP A 251 -51.27 53.84 -90.42
C ASP A 251 -50.12 53.30 -91.30
N LEU A 252 -49.25 52.42 -90.78
CA LEU A 252 -48.09 51.93 -91.54
C LEU A 252 -48.43 50.97 -92.69
N SER A 253 -47.67 51.08 -93.78
CA SER A 253 -47.70 50.14 -94.91
C SER A 253 -47.19 48.75 -94.48
N ARG A 254 -47.70 47.66 -95.09
CA ARG A 254 -47.25 46.27 -94.80
C ARG A 254 -45.73 46.08 -94.79
N ARG A 255 -44.98 46.85 -95.60
CA ARG A 255 -43.50 46.81 -95.60
C ARG A 255 -42.88 47.40 -94.33
N GLN A 256 -43.41 48.52 -93.83
CA GLN A 256 -42.86 49.19 -92.66
C GLN A 256 -43.12 48.41 -91.35
N VAL A 257 -44.22 47.66 -91.29
CA VAL A 257 -44.47 46.72 -90.18
C VAL A 257 -43.47 45.56 -90.22
N ALA A 258 -43.20 45.00 -91.41
CA ALA A 258 -42.22 43.93 -91.56
C ALA A 258 -40.80 44.37 -91.19
N ASP A 259 -40.40 45.59 -91.57
CA ASP A 259 -39.11 46.17 -91.20
C ASP A 259 -39.00 46.39 -89.68
N GLY A 260 -40.05 46.91 -89.04
CA GLY A 260 -40.09 47.09 -87.59
C GLY A 260 -40.11 45.78 -86.78
N GLU A 261 -40.77 44.73 -87.29
CA GLU A 261 -40.69 43.38 -86.72
C GLU A 261 -39.28 42.77 -86.86
N ALA A 262 -38.56 43.10 -87.94
CA ALA A 262 -37.16 42.70 -88.09
C ALA A 262 -36.26 43.42 -87.07
N ASP A 263 -36.47 44.72 -86.83
CA ASP A 263 -35.74 45.50 -85.83
C ASP A 263 -35.95 44.99 -84.40
N ILE A 264 -37.19 44.62 -84.04
CA ILE A 264 -37.49 43.99 -82.75
C ILE A 264 -36.72 42.67 -82.61
N ARG A 265 -36.69 41.85 -83.67
CA ARG A 265 -35.99 40.56 -83.68
C ARG A 265 -34.48 40.72 -83.54
N ILE A 266 -33.89 41.73 -84.18
CA ILE A 266 -32.47 42.06 -84.05
C ILE A 266 -32.18 42.52 -82.61
N SER A 267 -32.96 43.47 -82.10
CA SER A 267 -32.80 43.99 -80.72
C SER A 267 -32.96 42.89 -79.67
N GLN A 268 -33.87 41.93 -79.89
CA GLN A 268 -34.03 40.76 -79.02
C GLN A 268 -32.80 39.85 -79.03
N ARG A 269 -32.19 39.60 -80.19
CA ARG A 269 -30.93 38.84 -80.28
C ARG A 269 -29.80 39.59 -79.57
N ASP A 270 -29.71 40.90 -79.74
CA ASP A 270 -28.70 41.72 -79.07
C ASP A 270 -28.86 41.66 -77.55
N LEU A 271 -30.10 41.67 -77.03
CA LEU A 271 -30.38 41.47 -75.61
C LEU A 271 -29.99 40.07 -75.13
N GLU A 272 -30.30 39.01 -75.89
CA GLU A 272 -29.89 37.64 -75.56
C GLU A 272 -28.36 37.49 -75.53
N ASP A 273 -27.66 38.12 -76.48
CA ASP A 273 -26.20 38.16 -76.53
C ASP A 273 -25.63 38.95 -75.36
N ALA A 274 -26.21 40.09 -75.00
CA ALA A 274 -25.81 40.87 -73.82
C ALA A 274 -26.01 40.07 -72.52
N ARG A 275 -27.14 39.35 -72.38
CA ARG A 275 -27.40 38.45 -71.24
C ARG A 275 -26.41 37.29 -71.18
N ARG A 276 -26.02 36.72 -72.31
CA ARG A 276 -24.98 35.67 -72.37
C ARG A 276 -23.64 36.20 -71.84
N ARG A 277 -23.25 37.41 -72.24
CA ARG A 277 -22.03 38.08 -71.73
C ARG A 277 -22.09 38.33 -70.23
N VAL A 278 -23.27 38.62 -69.65
CA VAL A 278 -23.41 38.71 -68.18
C VAL A 278 -23.11 37.37 -67.52
N GLY A 279 -23.61 36.27 -68.09
CA GLY A 279 -23.29 34.91 -67.63
C GLY A 279 -21.78 34.66 -67.62
N GLU A 280 -21.10 34.95 -68.74
CA GLU A 280 -19.64 34.83 -68.87
C GLU A 280 -18.88 35.72 -67.87
N ALA A 281 -19.33 36.96 -67.67
CA ALA A 281 -18.73 37.88 -66.71
C ALA A 281 -18.93 37.43 -65.25
N LYS A 282 -20.09 36.83 -64.93
CA LYS A 282 -20.37 36.25 -63.61
C LYS A 282 -19.51 35.02 -63.34
N ASP A 283 -19.32 34.17 -64.35
CA ASP A 283 -18.40 33.03 -64.27
C ASP A 283 -16.95 33.50 -64.08
N ALA A 284 -16.55 34.60 -64.75
CA ALA A 284 -15.24 35.22 -64.57
C ALA A 284 -15.02 35.76 -63.15
N ILE A 285 -16.03 36.39 -62.52
CA ILE A 285 -15.97 36.77 -61.09
C ILE A 285 -15.76 35.52 -60.23
N THR A 286 -16.56 34.48 -60.45
CA THR A 286 -16.50 33.25 -59.65
C THR A 286 -15.12 32.58 -59.77
N ALA A 287 -14.53 32.57 -60.97
CA ALA A 287 -13.18 32.07 -61.19
C ALA A 287 -12.11 32.92 -60.47
N ALA A 288 -12.22 34.26 -60.55
CA ALA A 288 -11.31 35.16 -59.85
C ALA A 288 -11.42 35.03 -58.32
N GLU A 289 -12.64 34.88 -57.78
CA GLU A 289 -12.87 34.69 -56.34
C GLU A 289 -12.28 33.37 -55.84
N ARG A 290 -12.39 32.28 -56.63
CA ARG A 290 -11.72 31.01 -56.32
C ARG A 290 -10.20 31.16 -56.29
N ALA A 291 -9.61 31.85 -57.27
CA ALA A 291 -8.17 32.10 -57.32
C ALA A 291 -7.69 32.95 -56.13
N SER A 292 -8.47 33.97 -55.73
CA SER A 292 -8.19 34.78 -54.55
C SER A 292 -8.27 33.95 -53.25
N ALA A 293 -9.29 33.10 -53.11
CA ALA A 293 -9.41 32.20 -51.97
C ALA A 293 -8.24 31.21 -51.87
N GLU A 294 -7.81 30.64 -53.00
CA GLU A 294 -6.64 29.75 -53.06
C GLU A 294 -5.36 30.48 -52.64
N ALA A 295 -5.12 31.70 -53.17
CA ALA A 295 -3.98 32.52 -52.78
C ALA A 295 -4.00 32.86 -51.27
N GLN A 296 -5.18 33.15 -50.72
CA GLN A 296 -5.35 33.40 -49.28
C GLN A 296 -5.04 32.15 -48.44
N MET A 297 -5.46 30.96 -48.87
CA MET A 297 -5.17 29.70 -48.18
C MET A 297 -3.67 29.40 -48.17
N LEU A 298 -2.99 29.60 -49.31
CA LEU A 298 -1.54 29.42 -49.41
C LEU A 298 -0.78 30.41 -48.54
N LEU A 299 -1.23 31.67 -48.46
CA LEU A 299 -0.65 32.66 -47.55
C LEU A 299 -0.82 32.25 -46.08
N ARG A 300 -2.00 31.72 -45.70
CA ARG A 300 -2.25 31.22 -44.35
C ARG A 300 -1.31 30.06 -43.99
N ASP A 301 -1.18 29.06 -44.87
CA ASP A 301 -0.29 27.91 -44.66
C ASP A 301 1.17 28.35 -44.43
N VAL A 302 1.70 29.24 -45.27
CA VAL A 302 3.08 29.73 -45.10
C VAL A 302 3.23 30.57 -43.83
N ARG A 303 2.22 31.37 -43.46
CA ARG A 303 2.24 32.16 -42.22
C ARG A 303 2.22 31.28 -40.97
N GLU A 304 1.47 30.18 -40.99
CA GLU A 304 1.49 29.19 -39.90
C GLU A 304 2.86 28.51 -39.79
N ARG A 305 3.47 28.13 -40.91
CA ARG A 305 4.84 27.59 -40.95
C ARG A 305 5.86 28.58 -40.40
N LEU A 306 5.71 29.87 -40.69
CA LEU A 306 6.54 30.94 -40.12
C LEU A 306 6.33 31.06 -38.60
N GLY A 307 5.08 30.96 -38.13
CA GLY A 307 4.79 30.92 -36.69
C GLY A 307 5.50 29.75 -35.98
N HIS A 308 5.57 28.59 -36.64
CA HIS A 308 6.28 27.41 -36.15
C HIS A 308 7.82 27.53 -36.17
N ALA A 309 8.38 28.57 -36.81
CA ALA A 309 9.82 28.85 -36.75
C ALA A 309 10.26 29.35 -35.35
N THR A 310 9.33 29.93 -34.58
CA THR A 310 9.57 30.29 -33.18
C THR A 310 9.11 29.14 -32.29
N ILE A 311 10.05 28.48 -31.62
CA ILE A 311 9.77 27.35 -30.74
C ILE A 311 9.45 27.92 -29.36
N THR A 312 8.23 27.71 -28.87
CA THR A 312 7.77 28.20 -27.57
C THR A 312 7.44 27.06 -26.62
N SER A 313 7.46 27.35 -25.32
CA SER A 313 7.07 26.37 -24.31
C SER A 313 5.55 26.17 -24.24
N PRO A 314 5.03 24.94 -24.31
CA PRO A 314 3.59 24.67 -24.16
C PRO A 314 3.11 24.65 -22.70
N ILE A 315 4.02 24.54 -21.73
CA ILE A 315 3.73 24.48 -20.29
C ILE A 315 4.74 25.30 -19.48
N THR A 316 4.36 25.70 -18.28
CA THR A 316 5.32 26.25 -17.31
C THR A 316 6.05 25.09 -16.63
N GLY A 317 7.38 25.13 -16.57
CA GLY A 317 8.18 24.07 -15.97
C GLY A 317 9.67 24.24 -16.20
N TYR A 318 10.43 23.22 -15.86
CA TYR A 318 11.89 23.19 -16.05
C TYR A 318 12.25 22.40 -17.29
N VAL A 319 13.29 22.87 -18.00
CA VAL A 319 13.87 22.12 -19.14
C VAL A 319 14.70 20.96 -18.58
N ILE A 320 14.18 19.74 -18.66
CA ILE A 320 14.82 18.53 -18.13
C ILE A 320 15.66 17.78 -19.18
N GLU A 321 15.37 17.99 -20.46
CA GLU A 321 16.12 17.40 -21.57
C GLU A 321 16.26 18.41 -22.70
N MET A 322 17.44 18.43 -23.32
CA MET A 322 17.77 19.32 -24.42
C MET A 322 18.57 18.55 -25.47
N LEU A 323 17.92 18.27 -26.60
CA LEU A 323 18.52 17.56 -27.72
C LEU A 323 18.98 18.51 -28.84
N ALA A 324 18.37 19.70 -28.91
CA ALA A 324 18.65 20.69 -29.95
C ALA A 324 19.90 21.53 -29.64
N GLN A 325 20.79 21.64 -30.63
CA GLN A 325 22.00 22.47 -30.56
C GLN A 325 21.92 23.68 -31.50
N GLU A 326 22.54 24.80 -31.11
CA GLU A 326 22.64 25.97 -31.98
C GLU A 326 23.44 25.63 -33.26
N GLY A 327 22.96 26.08 -34.40
CA GLY A 327 23.52 25.75 -35.72
C GLY A 327 23.11 24.37 -36.26
N GLN A 328 22.35 23.57 -35.51
CA GLN A 328 21.89 22.27 -35.96
C GLN A 328 20.75 22.39 -36.96
N GLN A 329 20.79 21.57 -38.01
CA GLN A 329 19.65 21.40 -38.92
C GLN A 329 18.58 20.55 -38.23
N VAL A 330 17.37 21.08 -38.09
CA VAL A 330 16.22 20.36 -37.56
C VAL A 330 15.21 20.07 -38.66
N SER A 331 14.55 18.92 -38.54
CA SER A 331 13.45 18.53 -39.40
C SER A 331 12.14 18.62 -38.64
N ARG A 332 11.04 18.93 -39.33
CA ARG A 332 9.70 18.88 -38.76
C ARG A 332 9.45 17.53 -38.06
N GLY A 333 8.96 17.58 -36.83
CA GLY A 333 8.70 16.42 -35.97
C GLY A 333 9.90 15.95 -35.14
N MET A 334 11.07 16.57 -35.28
CA MET A 334 12.22 16.24 -34.43
C MET A 334 11.97 16.69 -32.99
N HIS A 335 12.25 15.83 -32.02
CA HIS A 335 12.19 16.14 -30.59
C HIS A 335 13.35 17.08 -30.21
N LEU A 336 13.03 18.24 -29.63
CA LEU A 336 14.03 19.29 -29.33
C LEU A 336 14.27 19.45 -27.83
N PHE A 337 13.20 19.52 -27.04
CA PHE A 337 13.24 19.78 -25.59
C PHE A 337 12.19 18.96 -24.86
N THR A 338 12.51 18.49 -23.65
CA THR A 338 11.52 17.97 -22.70
C THR A 338 11.37 18.95 -21.55
N ILE A 339 10.14 19.38 -21.28
CA ILE A 339 9.80 20.33 -20.23
C ILE A 339 8.91 19.61 -19.23
N ALA A 340 9.20 19.77 -17.93
CA ALA A 340 8.39 19.14 -16.90
C ALA A 340 8.18 20.07 -15.70
N PRO A 341 6.96 20.11 -15.13
CA PRO A 341 6.74 20.76 -13.84
C PRO A 341 7.46 19.95 -12.75
N LEU A 342 8.09 20.63 -11.78
CA LEU A 342 8.80 20.01 -10.66
C LEU A 342 8.08 20.17 -9.31
N ASP A 343 6.81 20.56 -9.34
CA ASP A 343 5.97 20.68 -8.14
C ASP A 343 5.56 19.29 -7.61
N GLU A 344 5.43 18.35 -8.54
CA GLU A 344 4.96 16.98 -8.31
C GLU A 344 5.78 15.98 -9.12
N TYR A 345 5.90 14.79 -8.55
CA TYR A 345 6.70 13.70 -9.07
C TYR A 345 5.86 12.44 -9.13
N GLN A 346 6.26 11.51 -10.00
CA GLN A 346 5.70 10.17 -10.07
C GLN A 346 6.77 9.11 -9.94
N LEU A 347 6.38 7.97 -9.37
CA LEU A 347 7.18 6.75 -9.35
C LEU A 347 6.38 5.62 -9.97
N ASN A 348 7.04 4.83 -10.82
CA ASN A 348 6.46 3.62 -11.38
C ASN A 348 6.90 2.42 -10.54
N VAL A 349 6.07 2.04 -9.58
CA VAL A 349 6.37 0.99 -8.60
C VAL A 349 6.02 -0.38 -9.18
N PRO A 350 6.97 -1.27 -9.45
CA PRO A 350 6.68 -2.65 -9.85
C PRO A 350 6.12 -3.44 -8.66
N ILE A 351 5.02 -4.13 -8.91
CA ILE A 351 4.33 -5.04 -7.99
C ILE A 351 4.38 -6.43 -8.61
N PRO A 352 5.24 -7.32 -8.11
CA PRO A 352 5.41 -8.66 -8.67
C PRO A 352 4.23 -9.59 -8.34
N ASP A 353 3.63 -9.45 -7.15
CA ASP A 353 2.56 -10.31 -6.69
C ASP A 353 1.18 -9.85 -7.19
N PHE A 354 0.52 -10.75 -7.93
CA PHE A 354 -0.77 -10.44 -8.56
C PHE A 354 -1.89 -10.21 -7.53
N ASP A 355 -1.87 -10.94 -6.42
CA ASP A 355 -2.87 -10.80 -5.35
C ASP A 355 -2.72 -9.46 -4.62
N GLU A 356 -1.48 -8.98 -4.42
CA GLU A 356 -1.25 -7.62 -3.92
C GLU A 356 -1.74 -6.57 -4.90
N PHE A 357 -1.43 -6.75 -6.19
CA PHE A 357 -1.87 -5.84 -7.25
C PHE A 357 -3.40 -5.65 -7.27
N GLN A 358 -4.18 -6.71 -7.11
CA GLN A 358 -5.64 -6.62 -7.08
C GLN A 358 -6.18 -5.79 -5.90
N ARG A 359 -5.43 -5.74 -4.80
CA ARG A 359 -5.77 -4.97 -3.60
C ARG A 359 -5.39 -3.50 -3.73
N ILE A 360 -4.45 -3.15 -4.61
CA ILE A 360 -4.02 -1.78 -4.84
C ILE A 360 -5.08 -1.05 -5.66
N LYS A 361 -5.65 0.00 -5.05
CA LYS A 361 -6.64 0.88 -5.68
C LYS A 361 -6.12 2.32 -5.72
N LYS A 362 -6.71 3.12 -6.61
CA LYS A 362 -6.50 4.57 -6.64
C LYS A 362 -6.83 5.18 -5.27
N GLY A 363 -5.99 6.09 -4.80
CA GLY A 363 -6.18 6.86 -3.56
C GLY A 363 -5.55 6.23 -2.32
N LEU A 364 -4.92 5.05 -2.41
CA LEU A 364 -4.16 4.49 -1.29
C LEU A 364 -2.95 5.37 -0.95
N THR A 365 -2.64 5.48 0.34
CA THR A 365 -1.47 6.22 0.82
C THR A 365 -0.19 5.44 0.53
N ALA A 366 0.84 6.15 0.08
CA ALA A 366 2.17 5.60 -0.16
C ALA A 366 3.23 6.47 0.52
N TYR A 367 4.23 5.83 1.12
CA TYR A 367 5.38 6.50 1.71
C TYR A 367 6.58 6.32 0.78
N VAL A 368 7.18 7.42 0.36
CA VAL A 368 8.31 7.45 -0.58
C VAL A 368 9.53 7.93 0.20
N THR A 369 10.56 7.09 0.31
CA THR A 369 11.80 7.42 1.01
C THR A 369 12.92 7.67 0.01
N ILE A 370 13.54 8.86 0.03
CA ILE A 370 14.63 9.27 -0.85
C ILE A 370 15.78 9.80 0.01
N GLU A 371 16.96 9.17 -0.03
CA GLU A 371 18.15 9.58 0.74
C GLU A 371 17.80 9.94 2.21
N GLU A 372 17.11 9.04 2.90
CA GLU A 372 16.68 9.17 4.32
C GLU A 372 15.55 10.19 4.59
N LYS A 373 15.02 10.87 3.57
CA LYS A 373 13.84 11.74 3.69
C LYS A 373 12.58 11.01 3.25
N GLU A 374 11.57 11.01 4.10
CA GLU A 374 10.27 10.41 3.81
C GLU A 374 9.29 11.48 3.29
N PHE A 375 8.64 11.17 2.18
CA PHE A 375 7.59 11.97 1.54
C PHE A 375 6.30 11.16 1.52
N THR A 376 5.18 11.83 1.78
CA THR A 376 3.85 11.22 1.68
C THR A 376 3.30 11.42 0.27
N GLY A 377 2.86 10.33 -0.35
CA GLY A 377 2.25 10.30 -1.67
C GLY A 377 0.96 9.47 -1.69
N THR A 378 0.35 9.40 -2.86
CA THR A 378 -0.88 8.64 -3.11
C THR A 378 -0.78 7.87 -4.41
N VAL A 379 -1.37 6.67 -4.46
CA VAL A 379 -1.52 5.90 -5.70
C VAL A 379 -2.50 6.62 -6.62
N ASP A 380 -2.06 7.11 -7.78
CA ASP A 380 -2.95 7.80 -8.72
C ASP A 380 -3.67 6.82 -9.66
N HIS A 381 -2.93 5.86 -10.21
CA HIS A 381 -3.50 4.80 -11.04
C HIS A 381 -2.59 3.58 -11.07
N VAL A 382 -3.15 2.50 -11.59
CA VAL A 382 -2.54 1.17 -11.60
C VAL A 382 -2.56 0.65 -13.03
N SER A 383 -1.41 0.22 -13.54
CA SER A 383 -1.25 -0.24 -14.92
C SER A 383 -1.97 -1.58 -15.13
N ALA A 384 -2.85 -1.63 -16.12
CA ALA A 384 -3.58 -2.84 -16.49
C ALA A 384 -2.70 -3.91 -17.17
N THR A 385 -1.48 -3.54 -17.57
CA THR A 385 -0.54 -4.42 -18.27
C THR A 385 0.64 -4.77 -17.39
N ALA A 386 0.99 -6.05 -17.37
CA ALA A 386 2.22 -6.52 -16.74
C ALA A 386 3.40 -6.29 -17.70
N GLU A 387 4.45 -5.66 -17.22
CA GLU A 387 5.70 -5.47 -17.95
C GLU A 387 6.74 -6.46 -17.43
N ALA A 388 7.53 -7.03 -18.34
CA ALA A 388 8.66 -7.86 -17.95
C ALA A 388 9.83 -6.96 -17.52
N ASP A 389 10.44 -7.29 -16.38
CA ASP A 389 11.71 -6.70 -15.97
C ASP A 389 12.86 -7.17 -16.88
N ARG A 390 14.08 -6.67 -16.62
CA ARG A 390 15.29 -7.05 -17.38
C ARG A 390 15.62 -8.55 -17.30
N TRP A 391 15.04 -9.28 -16.33
CA TRP A 391 15.24 -10.70 -16.07
C TRP A 391 14.06 -11.56 -16.56
N GLY A 392 13.04 -10.97 -17.20
CA GLY A 392 11.87 -11.65 -17.73
C GLY A 392 10.73 -11.87 -16.72
N ASN A 393 10.86 -11.40 -15.47
CA ASN A 393 9.78 -11.49 -14.50
C ASN A 393 8.71 -10.45 -14.81
N LYS A 394 7.48 -10.89 -14.96
CA LYS A 394 6.35 -10.00 -15.22
C LYS A 394 5.87 -9.38 -13.92
N SER A 395 5.81 -8.06 -13.87
CA SER A 395 5.25 -7.30 -12.77
C SER A 395 4.29 -6.26 -13.31
N ASN A 396 3.18 -6.06 -12.62
CA ASN A 396 2.32 -4.91 -12.88
C ASN A 396 2.94 -3.67 -12.24
N ARG A 397 2.54 -2.48 -12.68
CA ARG A 397 3.07 -1.23 -12.12
C ARG A 397 1.97 -0.39 -11.50
N ALA A 398 2.25 0.22 -10.36
CA ALA A 398 1.41 1.28 -9.79
C ALA A 398 2.14 2.61 -9.91
N VAL A 399 1.41 3.65 -10.32
CA VAL A 399 1.94 5.01 -10.42
C VAL A 399 1.61 5.75 -9.14
N VAL A 400 2.66 6.08 -8.37
CA VAL A 400 2.55 6.82 -7.11
C VAL A 400 2.91 8.28 -7.36
N ARG A 401 2.00 9.19 -7.00
CA ARG A 401 2.19 10.64 -7.10
C ARG A 401 2.55 11.22 -5.74
N PHE A 402 3.57 12.07 -5.68
CA PHE A 402 3.96 12.78 -4.45
C PHE A 402 4.48 14.19 -4.77
N SER A 403 4.39 15.11 -3.81
CA SER A 403 4.97 16.45 -3.95
C SER A 403 6.35 16.52 -3.32
N GLY A 404 7.32 17.03 -4.06
CA GLY A 404 8.70 17.20 -3.59
C GLY A 404 8.93 18.49 -2.78
N GLN A 405 7.88 19.23 -2.41
CA GLN A 405 7.97 20.45 -1.59
C GLN A 405 8.98 21.50 -2.12
N GLY A 406 9.21 21.56 -3.43
CA GLY A 406 10.16 22.48 -4.06
C GLY A 406 11.64 22.06 -3.99
N SER A 407 11.97 20.84 -3.54
CA SER A 407 13.35 20.35 -3.56
C SER A 407 13.80 20.00 -4.98
N GLN A 408 14.78 20.73 -5.50
CA GLN A 408 15.41 20.42 -6.78
C GLN A 408 16.35 19.20 -6.65
N GLY A 409 16.50 18.44 -7.74
CA GLY A 409 17.42 17.30 -7.82
C GLY A 409 16.83 15.95 -7.39
N LEU A 410 15.50 15.85 -7.21
CA LEU A 410 14.84 14.57 -6.97
C LEU A 410 14.74 13.68 -8.22
N LEU A 411 14.70 14.27 -9.41
CA LEU A 411 14.59 13.52 -10.67
C LEU A 411 15.77 12.57 -10.87
N GLY A 412 15.46 11.34 -11.29
CA GLY A 412 16.45 10.31 -11.58
C GLY A 412 17.06 9.66 -10.33
N ARG A 413 16.66 10.06 -9.13
CA ARG A 413 17.09 9.38 -7.89
C ARG A 413 16.26 8.11 -7.67
N GLY A 414 16.91 7.11 -7.10
CA GLY A 414 16.25 5.92 -6.57
C GLY A 414 15.48 6.25 -5.30
N ALA A 415 14.26 5.72 -5.21
CA ALA A 415 13.39 5.88 -4.06
C ALA A 415 12.84 4.53 -3.62
N ASP A 416 12.73 4.36 -2.31
CA ASP A 416 12.04 3.22 -1.71
C ASP A 416 10.58 3.58 -1.49
N VAL A 417 9.67 2.83 -2.10
CA VAL A 417 8.23 3.10 -2.01
C VAL A 417 7.54 2.01 -1.21
N ARG A 418 6.79 2.44 -0.19
CA ARG A 418 5.95 1.60 0.66
C ARG A 418 4.48 1.95 0.48
N ILE A 419 3.69 1.05 -0.11
CA ILE A 419 2.24 1.26 -0.33
C ILE A 419 1.44 0.64 0.82
N VAL A 420 0.49 1.41 1.37
CA VAL A 420 -0.44 0.94 2.39
C VAL A 420 -1.59 0.16 1.72
N LEU A 421 -1.68 -1.13 2.04
CA LEU A 421 -2.67 -2.06 1.54
C LEU A 421 -3.81 -2.28 2.55
N PRO A 422 -5.06 -2.42 2.09
CA PRO A 422 -6.17 -2.78 2.97
C PRO A 422 -6.00 -4.21 3.48
N PRO A 423 -6.48 -4.56 4.69
CA PRO A 423 -6.44 -5.92 5.23
C PRO A 423 -7.00 -6.95 4.25
N THR A 424 -6.45 -8.15 4.28
CA THR A 424 -6.90 -9.31 3.51
C THR A 424 -8.18 -9.88 4.12
N ASP A 425 -9.28 -9.82 3.39
CA ASP A 425 -10.47 -10.64 3.66
C ASP A 425 -10.17 -12.06 3.16
N LYS A 426 -9.54 -12.91 3.98
CA LYS A 426 -9.31 -14.33 3.63
C LYS A 426 -10.46 -15.21 4.10
N GLU A 427 -10.95 -16.09 3.22
CA GLU A 427 -11.79 -17.22 3.59
C GLU A 427 -10.99 -18.18 4.50
N GLU A 428 -11.56 -18.56 5.64
CA GLU A 428 -10.92 -19.42 6.64
C GLU A 428 -10.54 -20.79 6.05
N ASN A 429 -9.26 -21.17 6.19
CA ASN A 429 -8.83 -22.54 5.93
C ASN A 429 -9.54 -23.51 6.89
N VAL A 430 -9.83 -24.74 6.44
CA VAL A 430 -10.53 -25.78 7.24
C VAL A 430 -9.84 -26.03 8.60
N ALA A 431 -8.52 -25.92 8.66
CA ALA A 431 -7.75 -26.03 9.91
C ALA A 431 -7.96 -24.83 10.86
N GLY A 432 -8.12 -23.62 10.31
CA GLY A 432 -8.47 -22.42 11.07
C GLY A 432 -9.90 -22.50 11.60
N ALA A 433 -10.85 -22.90 10.75
CA ALA A 433 -12.24 -23.14 11.16
C ALA A 433 -12.36 -24.24 12.24
N LEU A 434 -11.54 -25.29 12.16
CA LEU A 434 -11.45 -26.32 13.20
C LEU A 434 -10.86 -25.78 14.51
N LEU A 435 -9.82 -24.94 14.42
CA LEU A 435 -9.25 -24.30 15.61
C LEU A 435 -10.28 -23.35 16.25
N ASP A 436 -10.96 -22.54 15.46
CA ASP A 436 -11.97 -21.58 15.93
C ASP A 436 -13.19 -22.27 16.55
N THR A 437 -13.61 -23.40 15.98
CA THR A 437 -14.69 -24.22 16.58
C THR A 437 -14.27 -24.90 17.88
N ILE A 438 -13.01 -25.34 18.01
CA ILE A 438 -12.48 -25.96 19.25
C ILE A 438 -12.21 -24.91 20.34
N THR A 439 -11.80 -23.71 19.95
CA THR A 439 -11.44 -22.61 20.87
C THR A 439 -12.62 -21.69 21.20
N GLY A 440 -13.71 -21.77 20.44
CA GLY A 440 -14.93 -20.98 20.66
C GLY A 440 -14.86 -19.56 20.11
N HIS A 441 -13.93 -19.28 19.18
CA HIS A 441 -13.87 -17.99 18.49
C HIS A 441 -15.02 -17.86 17.49
N GLY A 442 -15.64 -16.68 17.45
CA GLY A 442 -16.72 -16.35 16.50
C GLY A 442 -16.22 -15.53 15.33
N VAL A 443 -16.97 -15.51 14.22
CA VAL A 443 -16.68 -14.72 13.01
C VAL A 443 -16.56 -13.21 13.31
N ASP A 444 -17.19 -12.74 14.39
CA ASP A 444 -17.17 -11.34 14.83
C ASP A 444 -15.85 -10.91 15.53
N ASP A 445 -14.95 -11.85 15.88
CA ASP A 445 -13.64 -11.56 16.52
C ASP A 445 -12.55 -11.17 15.49
N THR A 446 -12.93 -10.80 14.27
CA THR A 446 -11.98 -10.36 13.23
C THR A 446 -11.32 -9.02 13.57
N GLN A 447 -12.01 -8.11 14.27
CA GLN A 447 -11.45 -6.82 14.65
C GLN A 447 -10.24 -6.96 15.60
N THR A 448 -10.30 -7.85 16.59
CA THR A 448 -9.22 -8.08 17.56
C THR A 448 -8.00 -8.71 16.89
N ARG A 449 -8.22 -9.62 15.93
CA ARG A 449 -7.16 -10.25 15.11
C ARG A 449 -6.40 -9.28 14.20
N THR A 450 -6.92 -8.06 14.02
CA THR A 450 -6.24 -6.99 13.27
C THR A 450 -5.55 -5.96 14.16
N THR A 451 -5.46 -6.14 15.48
CA THR A 451 -4.85 -5.14 16.39
C THR A 451 -3.43 -5.52 16.80
N SER A 452 -2.52 -4.54 16.84
CA SER A 452 -1.14 -4.78 17.29
C SER A 452 -1.07 -4.92 18.81
N VAL A 453 -0.13 -5.72 19.29
CA VAL A 453 0.03 -6.00 20.72
C VAL A 453 0.99 -5.00 21.35
N THR A 454 0.52 -4.30 22.39
CA THR A 454 1.42 -3.47 23.20
C THR A 454 2.16 -4.30 24.26
N PRO A 455 3.38 -3.91 24.67
CA PRO A 455 4.11 -4.62 25.74
C PRO A 455 3.31 -4.77 27.03
N ARG A 456 2.43 -3.81 27.36
CA ARG A 456 1.56 -3.88 28.54
C ARG A 456 0.56 -5.02 28.45
N TRP A 457 -0.14 -5.15 27.32
CA TRP A 457 -1.14 -6.18 27.10
C TRP A 457 -0.51 -7.58 26.95
N MET A 458 0.67 -7.66 26.31
CA MET A 458 1.50 -8.85 26.31
C MET A 458 1.81 -9.35 27.73
N LEU A 459 2.22 -8.44 28.65
CA LEU A 459 2.53 -8.82 30.03
C LEU A 459 1.30 -9.33 30.80
N ILE A 460 0.11 -8.80 30.52
CA ILE A 460 -1.14 -9.29 31.13
C ILE A 460 -1.45 -10.71 30.64
N GLY A 461 -1.37 -10.96 29.33
CA GLY A 461 -1.55 -12.29 28.76
C GLY A 461 -0.54 -13.30 29.31
N LEU A 462 0.75 -12.92 29.38
CA LEU A 462 1.80 -13.76 29.95
C LEU A 462 1.55 -14.03 31.45
N SER A 463 1.06 -13.04 32.20
CA SER A 463 0.72 -13.19 33.62
C SER A 463 -0.41 -14.18 33.85
N LYS A 464 -1.42 -14.23 32.96
CA LYS A 464 -2.48 -15.25 33.03
C LYS A 464 -1.91 -16.65 32.91
N LEU A 465 -1.03 -16.86 31.93
CA LEU A 465 -0.39 -18.14 31.69
C LEU A 465 0.50 -18.58 32.88
N ILE A 466 1.25 -17.63 33.44
CA ILE A 466 2.06 -17.83 34.65
C ILE A 466 1.16 -18.21 35.84
N GLY A 467 0.04 -17.50 36.03
CA GLY A 467 -0.93 -17.78 37.09
C GLY A 467 -1.51 -19.19 36.97
N LEU A 468 -1.91 -19.59 35.77
CA LEU A 468 -2.46 -20.91 35.47
C LEU A 468 -1.44 -22.04 35.69
N THR A 469 -0.18 -21.79 35.29
CA THR A 469 0.94 -22.69 35.56
C THR A 469 1.14 -22.88 37.06
N CYS A 470 1.17 -21.80 37.83
CA CYS A 470 1.36 -21.86 39.28
C CYS A 470 0.18 -22.57 39.97
N LEU A 471 -1.04 -22.33 39.51
CA LEU A 471 -2.25 -23.01 39.98
C LEU A 471 -2.13 -24.53 39.79
N LEU A 472 -1.74 -24.98 38.59
CA LEU A 472 -1.58 -26.40 38.29
C LEU A 472 -0.45 -27.07 39.07
N ILE A 473 0.66 -26.35 39.34
CA ILE A 473 1.73 -26.84 40.20
C ILE A 473 1.20 -27.04 41.63
N ALA A 474 0.50 -26.04 42.17
CA ALA A 474 -0.07 -26.12 43.52
C ALA A 474 -1.09 -27.26 43.63
N LEU A 475 -1.99 -27.40 42.65
CA LEU A 475 -3.01 -28.45 42.61
C LEU A 475 -2.38 -29.85 42.47
N SER A 476 -1.35 -29.97 41.64
CA SER A 476 -0.59 -31.23 41.43
C SER A 476 0.16 -31.67 42.68
N LEU A 477 0.79 -30.75 43.40
CA LEU A 477 1.47 -31.06 44.66
C LEU A 477 0.47 -31.37 45.78
N CYS A 478 -0.66 -30.65 45.84
CA CYS A 478 -1.75 -30.97 46.75
C CYS A 478 -2.27 -32.41 46.53
N ALA A 479 -2.56 -32.76 45.27
CA ALA A 479 -3.01 -34.09 44.90
C ALA A 479 -1.94 -35.16 45.21
N ALA A 480 -0.66 -34.87 44.97
CA ALA A 480 0.44 -35.78 45.28
C ALA A 480 0.55 -36.06 46.80
N VAL A 481 0.34 -35.04 47.64
CA VAL A 481 0.25 -35.19 49.10
C VAL A 481 -1.00 -35.97 49.52
N LEU A 482 -2.13 -35.76 48.84
CA LEU A 482 -3.40 -36.40 49.19
C LEU A 482 -3.43 -37.90 48.86
N PHE A 483 -3.02 -38.27 47.65
CA PHE A 483 -3.14 -39.64 47.13
C PHE A 483 -1.92 -40.53 47.43
N ARG A 484 -0.78 -39.94 47.82
CA ARG A 484 0.51 -40.66 48.03
C ARG A 484 0.96 -41.50 46.82
N ASN A 485 0.40 -41.25 45.65
CA ASN A 485 0.70 -41.94 44.40
C ASN A 485 0.69 -40.92 43.26
N ALA A 486 1.82 -40.74 42.58
CA ALA A 486 1.95 -39.76 41.50
C ALA A 486 0.99 -40.03 40.34
N LEU A 487 0.68 -41.29 40.04
CA LEU A 487 -0.22 -41.62 38.94
C LEU A 487 -1.63 -41.10 39.22
N PHE A 488 -2.17 -41.37 40.41
CA PHE A 488 -3.48 -40.87 40.81
C PHE A 488 -3.50 -39.35 40.92
N ALA A 489 -2.42 -38.73 41.40
CA ALA A 489 -2.30 -37.28 41.44
C ALA A 489 -2.36 -36.66 40.03
N ILE A 490 -1.54 -37.16 39.09
CA ILE A 490 -1.49 -36.67 37.71
C ILE A 490 -2.84 -36.87 37.01
N LEU A 491 -3.45 -38.05 37.13
CA LEU A 491 -4.75 -38.33 36.50
C LEU A 491 -5.87 -37.48 37.09
N SER A 492 -5.88 -37.28 38.42
CA SER A 492 -6.88 -36.45 39.10
C SER A 492 -6.77 -34.99 38.67
N VAL A 493 -5.55 -34.42 38.66
CA VAL A 493 -5.33 -33.04 38.21
C VAL A 493 -5.67 -32.86 36.74
N THR A 494 -5.29 -33.81 35.88
CA THR A 494 -5.65 -33.78 34.46
C THR A 494 -7.16 -33.84 34.27
N GLY A 495 -7.87 -34.68 35.03
CA GLY A 495 -9.33 -34.72 35.03
C GLY A 495 -9.94 -33.38 35.44
N VAL A 496 -9.49 -32.82 36.58
CA VAL A 496 -9.92 -31.51 37.09
C VAL A 496 -9.65 -30.40 36.07
N TRP A 497 -8.51 -30.44 35.38
CA TRP A 497 -8.18 -29.50 34.32
C TRP A 497 -9.22 -29.51 33.20
N HIS A 498 -9.56 -30.68 32.64
CA HIS A 498 -10.53 -30.80 31.54
C HIS A 498 -11.96 -30.48 31.95
N ILE A 499 -12.36 -30.73 33.20
CA ILE A 499 -13.70 -30.35 33.70
C ILE A 499 -13.74 -28.95 34.31
N SER A 500 -12.62 -28.22 34.33
CA SER A 500 -12.52 -26.94 35.03
C SER A 500 -13.50 -25.90 34.50
N ASN A 501 -13.88 -25.97 33.22
CA ASN A 501 -14.90 -25.10 32.64
C ASN A 501 -16.23 -25.21 33.42
N VAL A 502 -16.73 -26.44 33.61
CA VAL A 502 -17.95 -26.71 34.37
C VAL A 502 -17.81 -26.27 35.83
N VAL A 503 -16.64 -26.50 36.43
CA VAL A 503 -16.36 -26.14 37.83
C VAL A 503 -16.39 -24.62 38.02
N PHE A 504 -15.71 -23.88 37.15
CA PHE A 504 -15.61 -22.42 37.26
C PHE A 504 -16.90 -21.72 36.83
N ASP A 505 -17.63 -22.27 35.84
CA ASP A 505 -18.98 -21.83 35.49
C ASP A 505 -19.93 -21.96 36.68
N PHE A 506 -19.88 -23.09 37.39
CA PHE A 506 -20.72 -23.32 38.58
C PHE A 506 -20.41 -22.36 39.73
N VAL A 507 -19.14 -22.01 39.92
CA VAL A 507 -18.69 -21.06 40.97
C VAL A 507 -18.94 -19.60 40.58
N GLY A 508 -19.38 -19.34 39.34
CA GLY A 508 -19.63 -17.98 38.83
C GLY A 508 -18.34 -17.23 38.49
N LEU A 509 -17.26 -17.95 38.19
CA LEU A 509 -15.97 -17.39 37.78
C LEU A 509 -15.50 -18.00 36.44
N PRO A 510 -16.32 -17.94 35.36
CA PRO A 510 -16.00 -18.57 34.07
C PRO A 510 -14.67 -18.12 33.48
N GLU A 511 -14.27 -16.87 33.76
CA GLU A 511 -13.01 -16.25 33.33
C GLU A 511 -11.73 -16.99 33.82
N LEU A 512 -11.85 -17.88 34.80
CA LEU A 512 -10.76 -18.70 35.32
C LEU A 512 -10.62 -20.05 34.59
N SER A 513 -11.60 -20.43 33.79
CA SER A 513 -11.55 -21.62 32.96
C SER A 513 -10.46 -21.51 31.91
N TYR A 514 -9.73 -22.60 31.66
CA TYR A 514 -8.68 -22.58 30.64
C TYR A 514 -9.24 -22.33 29.23
N LEU A 515 -10.47 -22.78 28.94
CA LEU A 515 -11.11 -22.53 27.64
C LEU A 515 -11.49 -21.06 27.47
N GLU A 516 -12.02 -20.43 28.53
CA GLU A 516 -12.37 -19.01 28.49
C GLU A 516 -11.11 -18.13 28.43
N VAL A 517 -10.04 -18.53 29.10
CA VAL A 517 -8.73 -17.86 28.99
C VAL A 517 -8.18 -17.95 27.57
N VAL A 518 -8.35 -19.07 26.86
CA VAL A 518 -7.97 -19.19 25.45
C VAL A 518 -8.87 -18.30 24.59
N ARG A 519 -10.20 -18.40 24.76
CA ARG A 519 -11.19 -17.65 23.98
C ARG A 519 -11.04 -16.13 24.08
N THR A 520 -10.60 -15.63 25.23
CA THR A 520 -10.43 -14.18 25.48
C THR A 520 -9.00 -13.71 25.25
N MET A 521 -8.07 -14.59 24.88
CA MET A 521 -6.66 -14.27 24.78
C MET A 521 -6.38 -13.25 23.68
N ASP A 522 -7.02 -13.38 22.53
CA ASP A 522 -6.94 -12.44 21.40
C ASP A 522 -7.39 -11.01 21.81
N LYS A 523 -8.46 -10.89 22.60
CA LYS A 523 -9.01 -9.63 23.12
C LYS A 523 -8.08 -8.98 24.13
N VAL A 524 -7.46 -9.78 24.99
CA VAL A 524 -6.47 -9.32 25.97
C VAL A 524 -5.24 -8.81 25.25
N LEU A 525 -4.70 -9.58 24.30
CA LEU A 525 -3.49 -9.24 23.56
C LEU A 525 -3.72 -8.02 22.65
N GLY A 526 -4.88 -7.95 21.98
CA GLY A 526 -5.31 -6.82 21.16
C GLY A 526 -5.69 -5.56 21.94
N GLY A 527 -5.77 -5.65 23.27
CA GLY A 527 -6.04 -4.51 24.14
C GLY A 527 -7.46 -3.97 24.09
N VAL A 528 -8.39 -4.79 23.61
CA VAL A 528 -9.84 -4.50 23.55
C VAL A 528 -10.51 -4.84 24.90
N ALA A 529 -9.89 -5.72 25.69
CA ALA A 529 -10.39 -6.11 27.01
C ALA A 529 -10.36 -4.96 28.04
N ASN A 530 -11.26 -5.03 29.03
CA ASN A 530 -11.28 -4.09 30.15
C ASN A 530 -10.16 -4.38 31.15
N LEU A 531 -9.23 -3.44 31.32
CA LEU A 531 -8.08 -3.60 32.23
C LEU A 531 -8.50 -3.99 33.67
N GLY A 532 -9.61 -3.45 34.17
CA GLY A 532 -10.09 -3.71 35.53
C GLY A 532 -10.54 -5.16 35.74
N ASP A 533 -11.18 -5.76 34.74
CA ASP A 533 -11.62 -7.15 34.79
C ASP A 533 -10.40 -8.07 34.68
N GLU A 534 -9.42 -7.73 33.84
CA GLU A 534 -8.19 -8.50 33.69
C GLU A 534 -7.29 -8.51 34.94
N VAL A 535 -7.25 -7.40 35.67
CA VAL A 535 -6.55 -7.37 36.96
C VAL A 535 -7.30 -8.22 38.00
N ARG A 536 -8.64 -8.25 37.95
CA ARG A 536 -9.46 -9.05 38.85
C ARG A 536 -9.26 -10.56 38.60
N THR A 537 -9.22 -11.00 37.34
CA THR A 537 -8.96 -12.40 36.99
C THR A 537 -7.58 -12.84 37.47
N LEU A 538 -6.54 -12.02 37.26
CA LEU A 538 -5.21 -12.28 37.79
C LEU A 538 -5.20 -12.37 39.32
N ALA A 539 -5.90 -11.46 40.02
CA ALA A 539 -5.99 -11.50 41.47
C ALA A 539 -6.64 -12.80 41.97
N TRP A 540 -7.71 -13.26 41.32
CA TRP A 540 -8.33 -14.56 41.62
C TRP A 540 -7.40 -15.74 41.33
N LEU A 541 -6.74 -15.77 40.16
CA LEU A 541 -5.79 -16.83 39.79
C LEU A 541 -4.67 -16.99 40.83
N PHE A 542 -3.99 -15.90 41.18
CA PHE A 542 -2.92 -15.93 42.17
C PHE A 542 -3.44 -16.16 43.58
N GLY A 543 -4.62 -15.64 43.93
CA GLY A 543 -5.26 -15.85 45.22
C GLY A 543 -5.61 -17.32 45.49
N ILE A 544 -6.27 -17.98 44.52
CA ILE A 544 -6.61 -19.42 44.60
C ILE A 544 -5.33 -20.25 44.64
N THR A 545 -4.32 -19.88 43.84
CA THR A 545 -3.02 -20.56 43.84
C THR A 545 -2.35 -20.49 45.22
N ALA A 546 -2.33 -19.31 45.84
CA ALA A 546 -1.76 -19.12 47.17
C ALA A 546 -2.52 -19.91 48.24
N LEU A 547 -3.86 -19.94 48.15
CA LEU A 547 -4.72 -20.72 49.04
C LEU A 547 -4.43 -22.23 48.95
N ILE A 548 -4.38 -22.78 47.73
CA ILE A 548 -4.08 -24.21 47.52
C ILE A 548 -2.65 -24.53 47.94
N GLY A 549 -1.70 -23.64 47.66
CA GLY A 549 -0.33 -23.77 48.11
C GLY A 549 -0.21 -23.84 49.64
N PHE A 550 -0.89 -22.93 50.35
CA PHE A 550 -0.96 -22.94 51.81
C PHE A 550 -1.62 -24.22 52.33
N LEU A 551 -2.75 -24.63 51.74
CA LEU A 551 -3.44 -25.86 52.11
C LEU A 551 -2.56 -27.10 51.92
N THR A 552 -1.78 -27.15 50.84
CA THR A 552 -0.82 -28.24 50.57
C THR A 552 0.22 -28.35 51.68
N VAL A 553 0.81 -27.22 52.07
CA VAL A 553 1.80 -27.17 53.16
C VAL A 553 1.14 -27.57 54.49
N ALA A 554 -0.05 -27.04 54.80
CA ALA A 554 -0.77 -27.33 56.03
C ALA A 554 -1.18 -28.82 56.14
N LEU A 555 -1.73 -29.38 55.07
CA LEU A 555 -2.10 -30.80 54.99
C LEU A 555 -0.90 -31.71 55.20
N PHE A 556 0.25 -31.38 54.61
CA PHE A 556 1.44 -32.19 54.78
C PHE A 556 2.02 -32.13 56.20
N ILE A 557 1.97 -30.95 56.84
CA ILE A 557 2.42 -30.79 58.23
C ILE A 557 1.47 -31.53 59.19
N HIS A 558 0.16 -31.46 58.97
CA HIS A 558 -0.83 -32.05 59.87
C HIS A 558 -0.95 -33.58 59.73
N ARG A 559 -0.86 -34.09 58.50
CA ARG A 559 -1.10 -35.51 58.21
C ARG A 559 0.00 -36.45 58.68
N ASP A 560 1.21 -35.93 58.93
CA ASP A 560 2.26 -36.64 59.62
C ASP A 560 2.90 -35.69 60.67
N PRO A 561 2.42 -35.67 61.93
CA PRO A 561 2.95 -34.78 62.96
C PRO A 561 4.41 -35.13 63.30
N PRO A 562 5.24 -34.14 63.69
CA PRO A 562 6.58 -34.41 64.19
C PRO A 562 6.47 -35.28 65.45
N LYS A 563 7.15 -36.43 65.47
CA LYS A 563 7.36 -37.22 66.69
C LYS A 563 8.57 -36.69 67.45
#